data_AF-A0A850JT94-F1
#
_entry.id   AF-A0A850JT94-F1
#
_cell.length_a   1.000
_cell.length_b   1.000
_cell.length_c   1.000
_cell.angle_alpha   90.00
_cell.angle_beta   90.00
_cell.angle_gamma   90.00
#
_symmetry.space_group_name_H-M   'P 1'
#
loop_
_entity.id
_entity.type
_entity.pdbx_description
1 polymer ?
#
loop_
_entity_poly.entity_id
_entity_poly.type
_entity_poly.pdbx_seq_one_letter_code
_entity_poly.pdbx_strand_id
1 'polypeptide(L)'
;MAEGILGLGSSTLNQELLDKLKDAERAARVQPIENRLEDITKEDGESDTLKAIIEQVNQFLESTKPFDLFVKGGINAFNQKSANVVGTSAVFDAVNVGNISEGTTEVFIEQLAKKDVFQSNTFTDKDAKIPTENSIVINGKTFTTESEDYEALAQAINDEGTMTASYDAAANTLTINDNAGSGDTVFSTVDKSYKNLASEINEEDSFTSFVTKPISEDILTLSQPGKPVYQSDIMVSSKDIVDANGGTITVTVDGVDKEFTVGAETTYDDLIKEINLDEDLDARLTSEGRLSISHHDKETEITVTESLTSETLGMSLGEKFSTANITYEQLAKKISSNSSYNANIEKVGVDSNRLVIKSVESGLENAITITQTGIEDLGFNIPENHTVEAQNLKATIDGIDYNVSSNVIVVDGGLKITAVEENEPGEFSAISIEKDVSTVAPMVQEFVTQYNALISKIDDELYSAEGKLQDKSVLRTMVEGIKEKIFDTYGEDDLSIFNFGFEVDKNGVLKLDSEKFNEALEDDIDSLKELFIGSAESPGLGTDLKEYVDSLDSFEGLLSKYEENMNTRKESLEEEVELAQESLDSRYAALAQQFASYGAIIAQFESQFAGLKLMIEQSTAGN
;
A
#
# COMPACT_ATOMS: atom_id res chain seq x y z
N MET A 1 -0.45 60.73 -74.16
CA MET A 1 0.49 61.14 -73.09
C MET A 1 1.27 59.90 -72.71
N ALA A 2 2.59 60.03 -72.75
CA ALA A 2 3.54 58.93 -72.79
C ALA A 2 3.36 57.95 -71.64
N GLU A 3 3.28 56.66 -71.97
CA GLU A 3 3.64 55.59 -71.05
C GLU A 3 5.08 55.86 -70.59
N GLY A 4 5.20 56.26 -69.31
CA GLY A 4 6.48 56.40 -68.64
C GLY A 4 7.20 55.07 -68.70
N ILE A 5 8.45 55.12 -69.16
CA ILE A 5 9.39 54.01 -69.30
C ILE A 5 9.23 53.05 -68.11
N LEU A 6 8.91 51.79 -68.39
CA LEU A 6 8.87 50.71 -67.41
C LEU A 6 10.31 50.43 -66.93
N GLY A 7 10.81 51.30 -66.05
CA GLY A 7 12.16 51.21 -65.50
C GLY A 7 12.20 50.21 -64.36
N LEU A 8 12.74 49.02 -64.60
CA LEU A 8 13.15 48.13 -63.52
C LEU A 8 14.44 48.69 -62.88
N GLY A 9 14.42 48.95 -61.56
CA GLY A 9 15.63 49.28 -60.79
C GLY A 9 15.99 50.76 -60.64
N SER A 10 15.03 51.68 -60.44
CA SER A 10 15.32 53.12 -60.26
C SER A 10 15.87 53.50 -58.86
N SER A 11 16.19 52.53 -58.00
CA SER A 11 16.66 52.74 -56.63
C SER A 11 18.04 52.12 -56.42
N THR A 12 18.89 52.81 -55.66
CA THR A 12 20.21 52.32 -55.26
C THR A 12 20.05 51.17 -54.26
N LEU A 13 20.78 50.08 -54.46
CA LEU A 13 20.82 48.95 -53.53
C LEU A 13 21.32 49.43 -52.15
N ASN A 14 20.55 49.15 -51.09
CA ASN A 14 20.88 49.44 -49.70
C ASN A 14 20.37 48.32 -48.78
N GLN A 15 20.80 48.31 -47.52
CA GLN A 15 20.41 47.27 -46.55
C GLN A 15 18.89 47.21 -46.33
N GLU A 16 18.23 48.37 -46.25
CA GLU A 16 16.78 48.46 -46.04
C GLU A 16 15.99 47.78 -47.17
N LEU A 17 16.45 47.89 -48.42
CA LEU A 17 15.84 47.22 -49.56
C LEU A 17 16.07 45.71 -49.52
N LEU A 18 17.25 45.24 -49.08
CA LEU A 18 17.51 43.81 -48.90
C LEU A 18 16.58 43.21 -47.83
N ASP A 19 16.38 43.90 -46.71
CA ASP A 19 15.49 43.44 -45.64
C ASP A 19 14.02 43.39 -46.12
N LYS A 20 13.54 44.43 -46.81
CA LYS A 20 12.18 44.43 -47.41
C LYS A 20 11.96 43.30 -48.41
N LEU A 21 12.98 42.99 -49.21
CA LEU A 21 12.90 41.87 -50.15
C LEU A 21 12.86 40.54 -49.38
N LYS A 22 13.65 40.41 -48.30
CA LYS A 22 13.67 39.22 -47.44
C LYS A 22 12.30 38.98 -46.81
N ASP A 23 11.67 40.02 -46.26
CA ASP A 23 10.34 39.91 -45.66
C ASP A 23 9.27 39.53 -46.69
N ALA A 24 9.31 40.14 -47.88
CA ALA A 24 8.40 39.79 -48.96
C ALA A 24 8.59 38.34 -49.44
N GLU A 25 9.84 37.86 -49.52
CA GLU A 25 10.14 36.47 -49.88
C GLU A 25 9.73 35.50 -48.75
N ARG A 26 9.91 35.87 -47.49
CA ARG A 26 9.41 35.12 -46.32
C ARG A 26 7.90 34.95 -46.36
N ALA A 27 7.16 36.04 -46.57
CA ALA A 27 5.71 36.02 -46.66
C ALA A 27 5.20 35.14 -47.81
N ALA A 28 5.96 35.06 -48.91
CA ALA A 28 5.60 34.24 -50.06
C ALA A 28 5.99 32.76 -49.93
N ARG A 29 7.07 32.43 -49.19
CA ARG A 29 7.66 31.09 -49.18
C ARG A 29 7.55 30.36 -47.83
N VAL A 30 7.77 31.06 -46.72
CA VAL A 30 7.82 30.48 -45.38
C VAL A 30 6.44 30.53 -44.72
N GLN A 31 5.80 31.71 -44.76
CA GLN A 31 4.52 31.94 -44.08
C GLN A 31 3.38 30.98 -44.47
N PRO A 32 3.23 30.54 -45.74
CA PRO A 32 2.21 29.53 -46.07
C PRO A 32 2.43 28.17 -45.39
N ILE A 33 3.68 27.80 -45.11
CA ILE A 33 4.04 26.56 -44.42
C ILE A 33 3.78 26.72 -42.92
N GLU A 34 4.17 27.88 -42.36
CA GLU A 34 3.86 28.24 -40.97
C GLU A 34 2.35 28.21 -40.70
N ASN A 35 1.53 28.77 -41.59
CA ASN A 35 0.07 28.76 -41.43
C ASN A 35 -0.49 27.33 -41.45
N ARG A 36 0.05 26.43 -42.29
CA ARG A 36 -0.36 25.01 -42.33
C ARG A 36 0.03 24.27 -41.05
N LEU A 37 1.20 24.59 -40.49
CA LEU A 37 1.64 24.06 -39.19
C LEU A 37 0.73 24.59 -38.07
N GLU A 38 0.43 25.89 -38.10
CA GLU A 38 -0.47 26.54 -37.15
C GLU A 38 -1.88 25.93 -37.19
N ASP A 39 -2.42 25.59 -38.35
CA ASP A 39 -3.71 24.89 -38.46
C ASP A 39 -3.75 23.54 -37.72
N ILE A 40 -2.60 22.89 -37.54
CA ILE A 40 -2.46 21.66 -36.76
C ILE A 40 -2.28 21.97 -35.26
N THR A 41 -1.40 22.92 -34.94
CA THR A 41 -0.87 23.10 -33.58
C THR A 41 -1.53 24.20 -32.75
N LYS A 42 -2.30 25.10 -33.36
CA LYS A 42 -2.99 26.18 -32.64
C LYS A 42 -4.05 25.61 -31.70
N GLU A 43 -4.42 26.41 -30.71
CA GLU A 43 -5.60 26.16 -29.88
C GLU A 43 -6.84 26.05 -30.78
N ASP A 44 -7.67 25.04 -30.54
CA ASP A 44 -8.81 24.65 -31.41
C ASP A 44 -8.40 24.27 -32.85
N GLY A 45 -7.13 23.91 -33.05
CA GLY A 45 -6.59 23.35 -34.28
C GLY A 45 -6.93 21.87 -34.46
N GLU A 46 -6.33 21.24 -35.49
CA GLU A 46 -6.59 19.83 -35.81
C GLU A 46 -6.23 18.89 -34.65
N SER A 47 -5.09 19.10 -33.99
CA SER A 47 -4.64 18.26 -32.87
C SER A 47 -5.62 18.27 -31.71
N ASP A 48 -6.07 19.46 -31.28
CA ASP A 48 -6.98 19.58 -30.13
C ASP A 48 -8.37 19.06 -30.48
N THR A 49 -8.82 19.26 -31.72
CA THR A 49 -10.07 18.70 -32.24
C THR A 49 -10.07 17.18 -32.22
N LEU A 50 -8.97 16.55 -32.69
CA LEU A 50 -8.80 15.09 -32.68
C LEU A 50 -8.82 14.54 -31.25
N LYS A 51 -8.07 15.15 -30.33
CA LYS A 51 -8.07 14.77 -28.91
C LYS A 51 -9.47 14.82 -28.33
N ALA A 52 -10.24 15.86 -28.63
CA ALA A 52 -11.61 15.97 -28.15
C ALA A 52 -12.55 14.92 -28.79
N ILE A 53 -12.27 14.42 -30.00
CA ILE A 53 -13.00 13.26 -30.55
C ILE A 53 -12.61 11.98 -29.82
N ILE A 54 -11.30 11.73 -29.62
CA ILE A 54 -10.80 10.56 -28.88
C ILE A 54 -11.42 10.53 -27.47
N GLU A 55 -11.47 11.67 -26.80
CA GLU A 55 -12.12 11.78 -25.48
C GLU A 55 -13.62 11.41 -25.54
N GLN A 56 -14.35 11.88 -26.56
CA GLN A 56 -15.76 11.52 -26.73
C GLN A 56 -15.96 10.04 -27.11
N VAL A 57 -15.04 9.45 -27.88
CA VAL A 57 -15.00 8.01 -28.17
C VAL A 57 -14.78 7.22 -26.88
N ASN A 58 -13.89 7.68 -26.00
CA ASN A 58 -13.65 7.06 -24.70
C ASN A 58 -14.86 7.19 -23.77
N GLN A 59 -15.53 8.35 -23.74
CA GLN A 59 -16.78 8.51 -22.99
C GLN A 59 -17.87 7.56 -23.49
N PHE A 60 -17.96 7.36 -24.81
CA PHE A 60 -18.86 6.36 -25.40
C PHE A 60 -18.44 4.94 -25.05
N LEU A 61 -17.15 4.61 -25.11
CA LEU A 61 -16.62 3.32 -24.67
C LEU A 61 -17.03 3.01 -23.23
N GLU A 62 -16.87 3.96 -22.30
CA GLU A 62 -17.27 3.79 -20.90
C GLU A 62 -18.77 3.46 -20.76
N SER A 63 -19.65 4.07 -21.57
CA SER A 63 -21.09 3.78 -21.52
C SER A 63 -21.46 2.40 -22.08
N THR A 64 -20.58 1.77 -22.87
CA THR A 64 -20.76 0.39 -23.36
C THR A 64 -20.34 -0.68 -22.36
N LYS A 65 -19.37 -0.39 -21.48
CA LYS A 65 -18.79 -1.37 -20.55
C LYS A 65 -19.81 -2.06 -19.63
N PRO A 66 -20.86 -1.39 -19.11
CA PRO A 66 -21.88 -2.07 -18.31
C PRO A 66 -22.58 -3.20 -19.07
N PHE A 67 -22.60 -3.16 -20.40
CA PHE A 67 -23.26 -4.17 -21.24
C PHE A 67 -22.31 -5.26 -21.75
N ASP A 68 -21.03 -5.21 -21.37
CA ASP A 68 -20.09 -6.26 -21.72
C ASP A 68 -20.41 -7.55 -20.95
N LEU A 69 -20.28 -8.71 -21.60
CA LEU A 69 -20.34 -10.01 -20.96
C LEU A 69 -19.15 -10.23 -20.00
N PHE A 70 -17.99 -9.65 -20.31
CA PHE A 70 -16.74 -9.90 -19.60
C PHE A 70 -16.36 -8.79 -18.61
N VAL A 71 -17.36 -8.16 -17.96
CA VAL A 71 -17.12 -7.08 -16.99
C VAL A 71 -16.20 -7.55 -15.86
N LYS A 72 -15.17 -6.74 -15.60
CA LYS A 72 -14.30 -6.91 -14.43
C LYS A 72 -15.13 -6.81 -13.15
N GLY A 73 -15.23 -7.91 -12.40
CA GLY A 73 -16.06 -8.03 -11.20
C GLY A 73 -17.34 -8.85 -11.39
N GLY A 74 -17.67 -9.26 -12.62
CA GLY A 74 -18.76 -10.19 -12.90
C GLY A 74 -20.18 -9.61 -12.80
N ILE A 75 -20.31 -8.29 -12.67
CA ILE A 75 -21.61 -7.60 -12.65
C ILE A 75 -21.73 -6.71 -13.87
N ASN A 76 -22.64 -7.07 -14.78
CA ASN A 76 -23.07 -6.23 -15.89
C ASN A 76 -24.37 -5.47 -15.53
N ALA A 77 -24.87 -4.64 -16.43
CA ALA A 77 -26.06 -3.83 -16.28
C ALA A 77 -27.27 -4.66 -15.83
N PHE A 78 -27.38 -5.90 -16.29
CA PHE A 78 -28.52 -6.77 -16.03
C PHE A 78 -28.37 -7.63 -14.80
N ASN A 79 -27.23 -7.66 -14.11
CA ASN A 79 -27.01 -8.49 -12.92
C ASN A 79 -26.56 -7.66 -11.71
N GLN A 80 -26.84 -6.35 -11.74
CA GLN A 80 -26.69 -5.48 -10.57
C GLN A 80 -27.49 -6.01 -9.39
N LYS A 81 -27.00 -5.75 -8.18
CA LYS A 81 -27.61 -6.21 -6.93
C LYS A 81 -27.81 -5.05 -5.99
N SER A 82 -28.94 -5.08 -5.30
CA SER A 82 -29.23 -4.22 -4.16
C SER A 82 -29.20 -5.06 -2.89
N ALA A 83 -28.83 -4.43 -1.78
CA ALA A 83 -28.83 -5.06 -0.47
C ALA A 83 -29.58 -4.19 0.53
N ASN A 84 -30.42 -4.80 1.35
CA ASN A 84 -31.08 -4.18 2.48
C ASN A 84 -30.65 -4.87 3.77
N VAL A 85 -30.18 -4.10 4.74
CA VAL A 85 -29.69 -4.61 6.02
C VAL A 85 -30.63 -4.19 7.15
N VAL A 86 -30.90 -5.13 8.06
CA VAL A 86 -31.64 -4.90 9.30
C VAL A 86 -30.83 -5.38 10.51
N GLY A 87 -31.08 -4.78 11.67
CA GLY A 87 -30.36 -5.06 12.92
C GLY A 87 -28.98 -4.36 13.00
N THR A 88 -28.39 -4.38 14.19
CA THR A 88 -27.11 -3.69 14.51
C THR A 88 -26.00 -4.63 14.97
N SER A 89 -26.31 -5.91 15.21
CA SER A 89 -25.36 -6.92 15.68
C SER A 89 -24.26 -7.30 14.70
N ALA A 90 -24.49 -7.11 13.39
CA ALA A 90 -23.52 -7.46 12.37
C ALA A 90 -23.43 -6.39 11.26
N VAL A 91 -22.22 -6.21 10.75
CA VAL A 91 -21.94 -5.46 9.53
C VAL A 91 -21.68 -6.44 8.40
N PHE A 92 -22.31 -6.22 7.27
CA PHE A 92 -22.20 -7.04 6.06
C PHE A 92 -21.37 -6.31 5.01
N ASP A 93 -20.39 -7.00 4.45
CA ASP A 93 -19.50 -6.50 3.42
C ASP A 93 -19.31 -7.58 2.34
N ALA A 94 -18.98 -7.16 1.13
CA ALA A 94 -18.90 -7.99 -0.05
C ALA A 94 -17.57 -7.72 -0.76
N VAL A 95 -16.67 -8.70 -0.77
CA VAL A 95 -15.40 -8.55 -1.52
C VAL A 95 -15.69 -8.48 -3.02
N ASN A 96 -16.64 -9.28 -3.51
CA ASN A 96 -17.13 -9.22 -4.86
C ASN A 96 -18.65 -9.49 -4.88
N VAL A 97 -19.43 -8.44 -5.12
CA VAL A 97 -20.90 -8.50 -5.19
C VAL A 97 -21.37 -9.47 -6.28
N GLY A 98 -20.58 -9.71 -7.35
CA GLY A 98 -20.93 -10.60 -8.45
C GLY A 98 -21.10 -12.06 -8.00
N ASN A 99 -20.31 -12.48 -7.01
CA ASN A 99 -20.31 -13.85 -6.49
C ASN A 99 -21.36 -14.11 -5.41
N ILE A 100 -21.99 -13.06 -4.89
CA ILE A 100 -22.96 -13.17 -3.81
C ILE A 100 -24.28 -13.71 -4.34
N SER A 101 -24.84 -14.73 -3.72
CA SER A 101 -26.16 -15.25 -4.14
C SER A 101 -27.29 -14.33 -3.69
N GLU A 102 -28.38 -14.29 -4.47
CA GLU A 102 -29.62 -13.64 -4.05
C GLU A 102 -30.24 -14.39 -2.87
N GLY A 103 -30.94 -13.67 -1.99
CA GLY A 103 -31.59 -14.23 -0.81
C GLY A 103 -31.38 -13.41 0.45
N THR A 104 -31.91 -13.92 1.56
CA THR A 104 -31.74 -13.33 2.89
C THR A 104 -30.82 -14.19 3.73
N THR A 105 -29.79 -13.58 4.32
CA THR A 105 -28.93 -14.20 5.32
C THR A 105 -29.23 -13.59 6.67
N GLU A 106 -29.62 -14.42 7.63
CA GLU A 106 -29.88 -14.06 9.02
C GLU A 106 -28.67 -14.44 9.90
N VAL A 107 -28.33 -13.56 10.83
CA VAL A 107 -27.18 -13.68 11.72
C VAL A 107 -27.63 -13.42 13.15
N PHE A 108 -27.36 -14.39 14.01
CA PHE A 108 -27.51 -14.29 15.46
C PHE A 108 -26.14 -14.41 16.11
N ILE A 109 -25.69 -13.38 16.83
CA ILE A 109 -24.43 -13.36 17.59
C ILE A 109 -24.73 -13.68 19.04
N GLU A 110 -24.35 -14.86 19.52
CA GLU A 110 -24.50 -15.24 20.92
C GLU A 110 -23.40 -14.64 21.80
N GLN A 111 -22.17 -14.58 21.27
CA GLN A 111 -20.99 -14.18 22.04
C GLN A 111 -19.91 -13.65 21.10
N LEU A 112 -19.30 -12.51 21.38
CA LEU A 112 -18.18 -11.99 20.56
C LEU A 112 -16.86 -12.71 20.85
N ALA A 113 -15.96 -12.83 19.89
CA ALA A 113 -14.57 -13.20 20.15
C ALA A 113 -13.85 -12.09 20.93
N LYS A 114 -13.06 -12.46 21.92
CA LYS A 114 -12.21 -11.52 22.70
C LYS A 114 -10.76 -11.98 22.72
N LYS A 115 -9.88 -10.98 22.80
CA LYS A 115 -8.46 -11.16 23.09
C LYS A 115 -8.28 -11.44 24.58
N ASP A 116 -7.18 -12.08 24.93
CA ASP A 116 -6.79 -12.27 26.31
C ASP A 116 -6.04 -11.04 26.83
N VAL A 117 -6.32 -10.60 28.05
CA VAL A 117 -5.69 -9.40 28.63
C VAL A 117 -5.29 -9.63 30.09
N PHE A 118 -3.99 -9.57 30.32
CA PHE A 118 -3.37 -9.59 31.63
C PHE A 118 -2.78 -8.24 31.99
N GLN A 119 -2.78 -7.89 33.27
CA GLN A 119 -2.07 -6.73 33.80
C GLN A 119 -1.17 -7.14 34.98
N SER A 120 -0.04 -6.48 35.15
CA SER A 120 0.77 -6.63 36.36
C SER A 120 0.14 -5.89 37.54
N ASN A 121 0.68 -6.13 38.74
CA ASN A 121 0.60 -5.24 39.88
C ASN A 121 1.12 -3.83 39.51
N THR A 122 0.73 -2.84 40.31
CA THR A 122 1.15 -1.46 40.06
C THR A 122 2.60 -1.23 40.43
N PHE A 123 3.33 -0.46 39.63
CA PHE A 123 4.68 -0.01 39.92
C PHE A 123 4.85 1.49 39.64
N THR A 124 5.86 2.09 40.25
CA THR A 124 6.00 3.55 40.35
C THR A 124 6.49 4.21 39.07
N ASP A 125 7.43 3.57 38.36
CA ASP A 125 8.11 4.13 37.19
C ASP A 125 8.31 3.06 36.11
N LYS A 126 8.06 3.40 34.84
CA LYS A 126 8.29 2.53 33.68
C LYS A 126 9.77 2.20 33.46
N ASP A 127 10.65 3.09 33.93
CA ASP A 127 12.10 2.95 33.86
C ASP A 127 12.66 2.24 35.10
N ALA A 128 11.80 1.85 36.05
CA ALA A 128 12.20 0.99 37.15
C ALA A 128 12.60 -0.39 36.59
N LYS A 129 13.71 -0.93 37.11
CA LYS A 129 14.11 -2.31 36.85
C LYS A 129 13.08 -3.26 37.45
N ILE A 130 12.82 -4.36 36.74
CA ILE A 130 11.96 -5.42 37.24
C ILE A 130 12.60 -5.99 38.50
N PRO A 131 11.87 -6.05 39.63
CA PRO A 131 12.38 -6.68 40.83
C PRO A 131 12.70 -8.15 40.54
N THR A 132 13.98 -8.42 40.58
CA THR A 132 14.52 -9.77 40.53
C THR A 132 14.60 -10.28 41.94
N GLU A 133 14.92 -11.54 42.07
CA GLU A 133 15.16 -12.09 43.36
C GLU A 133 16.51 -11.63 44.02
N ASN A 134 17.47 -11.02 43.30
CA ASN A 134 18.66 -10.38 43.92
C ASN A 134 18.48 -8.87 44.11
N SER A 135 17.23 -8.39 44.02
CA SER A 135 16.94 -6.98 44.21
C SER A 135 16.84 -6.64 45.69
N ILE A 136 17.45 -5.52 46.07
CA ILE A 136 17.18 -4.86 47.34
C ILE A 136 16.37 -3.59 47.05
N VAL A 137 15.20 -3.48 47.67
CA VAL A 137 14.42 -2.24 47.61
C VAL A 137 14.86 -1.38 48.78
N ILE A 138 15.23 -0.11 48.55
CA ILE A 138 15.56 0.86 49.60
C ILE A 138 14.73 2.11 49.35
N ASN A 139 13.92 2.52 50.32
CA ASN A 139 13.01 3.68 50.21
C ASN A 139 12.10 3.65 48.96
N GLY A 140 11.61 2.45 48.61
CA GLY A 140 10.74 2.24 47.45
C GLY A 140 11.45 2.24 46.09
N LYS A 141 12.78 2.29 46.06
CA LYS A 141 13.60 2.17 44.85
C LYS A 141 14.26 0.80 44.78
N THR A 142 14.16 0.14 43.63
CA THR A 142 14.69 -1.21 43.40
C THR A 142 16.12 -1.14 42.86
N PHE A 143 17.06 -1.75 43.59
CA PHE A 143 18.44 -1.90 43.17
C PHE A 143 18.73 -3.35 42.86
N THR A 144 19.09 -3.62 41.61
CA THR A 144 19.38 -4.97 41.09
C THR A 144 20.84 -5.04 40.67
N THR A 145 21.53 -6.08 41.14
CA THR A 145 22.93 -6.40 40.80
C THR A 145 23.03 -7.84 40.30
N GLU A 146 24.10 -8.16 39.57
CA GLU A 146 24.31 -9.51 39.01
C GLU A 146 24.48 -10.59 40.10
N SER A 147 25.05 -10.22 41.25
CA SER A 147 25.17 -11.01 42.48
C SER A 147 25.03 -10.11 43.70
N GLU A 148 25.21 -10.61 44.93
CA GLU A 148 25.30 -9.80 46.16
C GLU A 148 26.61 -9.00 46.25
N ASP A 149 26.87 -8.17 45.23
CA ASP A 149 28.05 -7.31 45.10
C ASP A 149 27.74 -5.91 45.64
N TYR A 150 28.26 -5.64 46.84
CA TYR A 150 28.06 -4.37 47.53
C TYR A 150 28.73 -3.17 46.84
N GLU A 151 29.77 -3.38 46.02
CA GLU A 151 30.37 -2.31 45.21
C GLU A 151 29.44 -1.93 44.06
N ALA A 152 28.91 -2.92 43.36
CA ALA A 152 27.90 -2.73 42.32
C ALA A 152 26.60 -2.14 42.89
N LEU A 153 26.19 -2.53 44.10
CA LEU A 153 25.03 -1.96 44.78
C LEU A 153 25.24 -0.48 45.11
N ALA A 154 26.40 -0.11 45.66
CA ALA A 154 26.72 1.29 45.94
C ALA A 154 26.70 2.13 44.65
N GLN A 155 27.23 1.58 43.55
CA GLN A 155 27.17 2.23 42.25
C GLN A 155 25.73 2.38 41.75
N ALA A 156 24.92 1.32 41.82
CA ALA A 156 23.51 1.35 41.43
C ALA A 156 22.69 2.38 42.23
N ILE A 157 22.98 2.53 43.53
CA ILE A 157 22.36 3.56 44.38
C ILE A 157 22.75 4.97 43.91
N ASN A 158 24.03 5.20 43.61
CA ASN A 158 24.50 6.49 43.11
C ASN A 158 23.93 6.84 41.72
N ASP A 159 23.82 5.84 40.84
CA ASP A 159 23.32 6.02 39.48
C ASP A 159 21.82 6.37 39.46
N GLU A 160 21.04 5.94 40.47
CA GLU A 160 19.63 6.32 40.63
C GLU A 160 19.45 7.79 41.03
N GLY A 161 20.40 8.34 41.81
CA GLY A 161 20.57 9.78 42.01
C GLY A 161 19.69 10.44 43.08
N THR A 162 18.76 9.72 43.73
CA THR A 162 18.03 10.26 44.91
C THR A 162 18.80 10.05 46.20
N MET A 163 19.64 9.02 46.26
CA MET A 163 20.51 8.67 47.39
C MET A 163 21.97 8.69 46.95
N THR A 164 22.89 8.70 47.91
CA THR A 164 24.31 8.40 47.64
C THR A 164 24.74 7.20 48.44
N ALA A 165 25.66 6.41 47.88
CA ALA A 165 26.25 5.29 48.56
C ALA A 165 27.75 5.18 48.29
N SER A 166 28.48 4.58 49.23
CA SER A 166 29.88 4.20 49.02
C SER A 166 30.16 2.87 49.69
N TYR A 167 30.96 2.03 49.03
CA TYR A 167 31.40 0.75 49.58
C TYR A 167 32.89 0.79 49.90
N ASP A 168 33.25 0.43 51.13
CA ASP A 168 34.65 0.25 51.55
C ASP A 168 34.91 -1.26 51.70
N ALA A 169 35.59 -1.83 50.70
CA ALA A 169 35.94 -3.25 50.68
C ALA A 169 36.97 -3.65 51.75
N ALA A 170 37.80 -2.72 52.24
CA ALA A 170 38.76 -3.02 53.29
C ALA A 170 38.08 -3.04 54.67
N ALA A 171 37.08 -2.18 54.87
CA ALA A 171 36.27 -2.12 56.09
C ALA A 171 35.06 -3.08 56.08
N ASN A 172 34.66 -3.61 54.91
CA ASN A 172 33.42 -4.36 54.70
C ASN A 172 32.20 -3.56 55.20
N THR A 173 32.07 -2.33 54.71
CA THR A 173 30.97 -1.43 55.08
C THR A 173 30.37 -0.74 53.86
N LEU A 174 29.04 -0.71 53.81
CA LEU A 174 28.26 0.07 52.86
C LEU A 174 27.71 1.31 53.57
N THR A 175 28.09 2.49 53.13
CA THR A 175 27.54 3.75 53.63
C THR A 175 26.45 4.24 52.68
N ILE A 176 25.27 4.54 53.19
CA ILE A 176 24.13 5.08 52.42
C ILE A 176 23.68 6.41 53.04
N ASN A 177 23.38 7.38 52.20
CA ASN A 177 22.81 8.67 52.59
C ASN A 177 21.52 8.91 51.78
N ASP A 178 20.41 9.10 52.49
CA ASP A 178 19.07 9.33 51.92
C ASP A 178 18.89 10.73 51.33
N ASN A 179 19.88 11.62 51.50
CA ASN A 179 19.83 13.06 51.19
C ASN A 179 18.60 13.79 51.79
N ALA A 180 17.93 13.20 52.78
CA ALA A 180 16.72 13.72 53.43
C ALA A 180 17.01 14.38 54.79
N GLY A 181 18.29 14.54 55.13
CA GLY A 181 18.77 15.23 56.34
C GLY A 181 19.24 14.29 57.46
N SER A 182 19.22 12.98 57.25
CA SER A 182 19.64 11.95 58.20
C SER A 182 21.16 11.78 58.29
N GLY A 183 21.90 12.18 57.25
CA GLY A 183 23.36 12.02 57.16
C GLY A 183 23.79 10.61 56.72
N ASP A 184 25.09 10.36 56.75
CA ASP A 184 25.67 9.07 56.33
C ASP A 184 25.36 7.98 57.35
N THR A 185 24.72 6.89 56.91
CA THR A 185 24.44 5.70 57.72
C THR A 185 25.33 4.56 57.23
N VAL A 186 26.04 3.89 58.15
CA VAL A 186 27.05 2.87 57.82
C VAL A 186 26.56 1.49 58.22
N PHE A 187 26.42 0.61 57.25
CA PHE A 187 26.01 -0.78 57.42
C PHE A 187 27.22 -1.72 57.24
N SER A 188 27.37 -2.71 58.13
CA SER A 188 28.39 -3.74 57.94
C SER A 188 27.95 -4.74 56.86
N THR A 189 28.85 -5.20 56.01
CA THR A 189 28.59 -6.20 54.96
C THR A 189 29.24 -7.56 55.21
N VAL A 190 29.93 -7.73 56.36
CA VAL A 190 30.63 -8.98 56.70
C VAL A 190 29.64 -10.15 56.81
N ASP A 191 29.86 -11.20 56.01
CA ASP A 191 29.05 -12.42 55.95
C ASP A 191 27.53 -12.16 55.78
N LYS A 192 27.18 -11.02 55.19
CA LYS A 192 25.80 -10.64 54.98
C LYS A 192 25.40 -10.87 53.53
N SER A 193 24.16 -11.33 53.39
CA SER A 193 23.40 -11.27 52.15
C SER A 193 22.69 -9.92 52.06
N TYR A 194 22.15 -9.57 50.90
CA TYR A 194 21.25 -8.43 50.79
C TYR A 194 20.06 -8.58 51.74
N LYS A 195 19.55 -9.81 51.93
CA LYS A 195 18.46 -10.09 52.89
C LYS A 195 18.82 -9.69 54.32
N ASN A 196 20.05 -9.99 54.73
CA ASN A 196 20.55 -9.61 56.05
C ASN A 196 20.78 -8.10 56.14
N LEU A 197 21.27 -7.47 55.06
CA LEU A 197 21.45 -6.03 54.97
C LEU A 197 20.11 -5.27 55.05
N ALA A 198 19.09 -5.72 54.32
CA ALA A 198 17.77 -5.07 54.34
C ALA A 198 17.10 -5.15 55.72
N SER A 199 17.32 -6.25 56.44
CA SER A 199 16.84 -6.35 57.82
C SER A 199 17.48 -5.30 58.72
N GLU A 200 18.79 -5.03 58.56
CA GLU A 200 19.52 -4.01 59.32
C GLU A 200 19.15 -2.59 58.89
N ILE A 201 18.93 -2.35 57.59
CA ILE A 201 18.45 -1.06 57.08
C ILE A 201 17.07 -0.71 57.68
N ASN A 202 16.19 -1.71 57.89
CA ASN A 202 14.90 -1.50 58.55
C ASN A 202 14.96 -1.21 60.05
N GLU A 203 16.11 -1.47 60.71
CA GLU A 203 16.29 -1.11 62.12
C GLU A 203 16.52 0.40 62.31
N GLU A 204 16.83 1.11 61.22
CA GLU A 204 16.95 2.57 61.19
C GLU A 204 15.60 3.22 60.85
N ASP A 205 15.16 4.19 61.66
CA ASP A 205 13.85 4.86 61.51
C ASP A 205 13.70 5.64 60.17
N SER A 206 14.81 5.89 59.46
CA SER A 206 14.87 6.66 58.22
C SER A 206 14.79 5.84 56.93
N PHE A 207 14.82 4.50 57.01
CA PHE A 207 14.83 3.65 55.82
C PHE A 207 13.78 2.53 55.86
N THR A 208 13.36 2.09 54.68
CA THR A 208 12.60 0.84 54.51
C THR A 208 13.26 -0.01 53.43
N SER A 209 13.39 -1.31 53.67
CA SER A 209 14.01 -2.23 52.71
C SER A 209 13.57 -3.69 52.84
N PHE A 210 13.68 -4.45 51.75
CA PHE A 210 13.41 -5.88 51.71
C PHE A 210 14.12 -6.53 50.52
N VAL A 211 14.20 -7.86 50.51
CA VAL A 211 14.91 -8.67 49.51
C VAL A 211 14.11 -9.91 49.15
N THR A 212 14.14 -10.25 47.87
CA THR A 212 13.57 -11.43 47.19
C THR A 212 14.70 -12.51 47.04
N LYS A 213 14.60 -13.73 46.43
CA LYS A 213 15.73 -14.75 46.53
C LYS A 213 15.95 -15.82 45.38
N PRO A 214 16.87 -15.73 44.40
CA PRO A 214 16.73 -16.48 43.13
C PRO A 214 17.36 -17.87 43.08
N ILE A 215 17.03 -18.57 41.99
CA ILE A 215 17.88 -19.53 41.26
C ILE A 215 17.93 -19.16 39.76
N SER A 216 19.16 -19.00 39.27
CA SER A 216 19.70 -19.09 37.88
C SER A 216 19.12 -18.29 36.70
N GLU A 217 17.81 -18.18 36.42
CA GLU A 217 17.34 -17.31 35.31
C GLU A 217 15.94 -16.74 35.60
N ASP A 218 15.87 -15.41 35.68
CA ASP A 218 14.63 -14.66 35.87
C ASP A 218 13.88 -14.57 34.53
N ILE A 219 12.81 -15.36 34.40
CA ILE A 219 12.09 -15.59 33.14
C ILE A 219 10.60 -15.37 33.33
N LEU A 220 10.02 -14.61 32.41
CA LEU A 220 8.58 -14.60 32.15
C LEU A 220 8.30 -15.50 30.94
N THR A 221 7.50 -16.56 31.11
CA THR A 221 7.14 -17.45 30.00
C THR A 221 5.69 -17.23 29.61
N LEU A 222 5.44 -16.99 28.33
CA LEU A 222 4.10 -16.83 27.76
C LEU A 222 3.85 -17.99 26.79
N SER A 223 2.70 -18.64 26.87
CA SER A 223 2.30 -19.69 25.93
C SER A 223 0.89 -19.48 25.41
N GLN A 224 0.64 -19.92 24.18
CA GLN A 224 -0.68 -19.94 23.56
C GLN A 224 -0.96 -21.35 23.01
N PRO A 225 -2.15 -21.93 23.27
CA PRO A 225 -2.50 -23.25 22.77
C PRO A 225 -2.41 -23.38 21.24
N GLY A 226 -2.86 -22.36 20.49
CA GLY A 226 -2.85 -22.37 19.03
C GLY A 226 -1.52 -21.92 18.42
N LYS A 227 -0.50 -21.61 19.23
CA LYS A 227 0.86 -21.30 18.77
C LYS A 227 1.91 -21.98 19.65
N PRO A 228 1.92 -23.33 19.69
CA PRO A 228 2.80 -24.07 20.57
C PRO A 228 4.25 -23.95 20.12
N VAL A 229 5.12 -23.57 21.06
CA VAL A 229 6.56 -23.46 20.85
C VAL A 229 7.28 -23.89 22.12
N TYR A 230 8.36 -24.65 21.99
CA TYR A 230 9.21 -25.04 23.11
C TYR A 230 10.51 -24.26 23.06
N GLN A 231 10.91 -23.67 24.19
CA GLN A 231 12.16 -22.92 24.30
C GLN A 231 13.05 -23.42 25.42
N SER A 232 14.37 -23.24 25.27
CA SER A 232 15.34 -23.64 26.29
C SER A 232 15.29 -22.70 27.48
N ASP A 233 15.36 -23.27 28.68
CA ASP A 233 15.52 -22.53 29.93
C ASP A 233 16.84 -21.80 29.97
N ILE A 234 17.84 -22.22 29.20
CA ILE A 234 19.15 -21.57 29.12
C ILE A 234 19.35 -20.76 27.84
N MET A 235 20.21 -19.74 27.91
CA MET A 235 20.76 -19.05 26.74
C MET A 235 22.01 -19.77 26.19
N VAL A 236 22.11 -19.84 24.87
CA VAL A 236 23.14 -20.55 24.12
C VAL A 236 23.55 -19.76 22.88
N SER A 237 24.76 -20.02 22.38
CA SER A 237 25.24 -19.52 21.09
C SER A 237 25.23 -20.64 20.05
N SER A 238 25.12 -20.28 18.77
CA SER A 238 25.06 -21.27 17.68
C SER A 238 26.26 -22.20 17.61
N LYS A 239 27.41 -21.79 18.13
CA LYS A 239 28.66 -22.58 18.14
C LYS A 239 28.89 -23.34 19.43
N ASP A 240 28.04 -23.17 20.43
CA ASP A 240 28.17 -23.91 21.68
C ASP A 240 27.85 -25.39 21.41
N ILE A 241 28.55 -26.28 22.11
CA ILE A 241 28.29 -27.72 22.06
C ILE A 241 27.03 -27.98 22.90
N VAL A 242 26.10 -28.77 22.37
CA VAL A 242 24.80 -29.03 23.04
C VAL A 242 24.98 -29.89 24.30
N ASP A 243 25.74 -30.99 24.19
CA ASP A 243 26.23 -31.78 25.34
C ASP A 243 27.49 -32.53 24.92
N ALA A 244 28.62 -32.26 25.57
CA ALA A 244 29.90 -32.90 25.24
C ALA A 244 29.93 -34.42 25.50
N ASN A 245 29.01 -34.94 26.31
CA ASN A 245 28.84 -36.38 26.55
C ASN A 245 27.74 -37.00 25.67
N GLY A 246 27.02 -36.17 24.90
CA GLY A 246 25.98 -36.56 23.96
C GLY A 246 24.63 -36.88 24.60
N GLY A 247 23.68 -37.34 23.78
CA GLY A 247 22.32 -37.69 24.20
C GLY A 247 21.33 -37.63 23.05
N THR A 248 20.05 -37.47 23.36
CA THR A 248 18.99 -37.29 22.35
C THR A 248 18.03 -36.17 22.73
N ILE A 249 17.49 -35.50 21.72
CA ILE A 249 16.31 -34.64 21.84
C ILE A 249 15.20 -35.31 21.05
N THR A 250 14.05 -35.51 21.67
CA THR A 250 12.89 -36.15 21.04
C THR A 250 11.78 -35.13 20.91
N VAL A 251 11.30 -34.93 19.69
CA VAL A 251 10.14 -34.11 19.39
C VAL A 251 9.00 -35.02 18.98
N THR A 252 7.92 -35.04 19.76
CA THR A 252 6.72 -35.81 19.42
C THR A 252 5.74 -34.91 18.69
N VAL A 253 5.36 -35.30 17.47
CA VAL A 253 4.32 -34.63 16.65
C VAL A 253 3.22 -35.65 16.39
N ASP A 254 1.97 -35.33 16.70
CA ASP A 254 0.83 -36.26 16.54
C ASP A 254 1.02 -37.66 17.14
N GLY A 255 1.77 -37.73 18.26
CA GLY A 255 2.10 -39.00 18.94
C GLY A 255 3.19 -39.83 18.27
N VAL A 256 3.89 -39.29 17.26
CA VAL A 256 5.05 -39.90 16.62
C VAL A 256 6.32 -39.22 17.12
N ASP A 257 7.24 -40.01 17.70
CA ASP A 257 8.52 -39.53 18.20
C ASP A 257 9.53 -39.36 17.07
N LYS A 258 10.14 -38.17 17.01
CA LYS A 258 11.25 -37.82 16.13
C LYS A 258 12.49 -37.60 16.99
N GLU A 259 13.44 -38.51 16.90
CA GLU A 259 14.67 -38.50 17.70
C GLU A 259 15.82 -37.85 16.95
N PHE A 260 16.45 -36.86 17.57
CA PHE A 260 17.63 -36.14 17.09
C PHE A 260 18.83 -36.47 17.98
N THR A 261 19.91 -36.98 17.39
CA THR A 261 21.06 -37.48 18.16
C THR A 261 22.08 -36.37 18.40
N VAL A 262 22.39 -36.09 19.66
CA VAL A 262 23.44 -35.15 20.06
C VAL A 262 24.73 -35.93 20.29
N GLY A 263 25.75 -35.67 19.46
CA GLY A 263 27.11 -36.18 19.62
C GLY A 263 28.00 -35.23 20.41
N ALA A 264 29.18 -35.72 20.82
CA ALA A 264 30.13 -34.96 21.63
C ALA A 264 30.66 -33.65 21.01
N GLU A 265 30.51 -33.49 19.69
CA GLU A 265 30.91 -32.28 18.94
C GLU A 265 29.71 -31.56 18.29
N THR A 266 28.48 -32.04 18.51
CA THR A 266 27.27 -31.44 17.91
C THR A 266 27.05 -30.05 18.49
N THR A 267 27.11 -29.04 17.62
CA THR A 267 26.79 -27.66 18.01
C THR A 267 25.29 -27.39 17.89
N TYR A 268 24.79 -26.30 18.50
CA TYR A 268 23.39 -25.89 18.32
C TYR A 268 23.05 -25.60 16.85
N ASP A 269 23.99 -25.09 16.05
CA ASP A 269 23.80 -24.89 14.61
C ASP A 269 23.64 -26.23 13.86
N ASP A 270 24.38 -27.27 14.26
CA ASP A 270 24.25 -28.60 13.68
C ASP A 270 22.91 -29.25 14.06
N LEU A 271 22.53 -29.17 15.34
CA LEU A 271 21.26 -29.68 15.83
C LEU A 271 20.06 -28.99 15.16
N ILE A 272 20.10 -27.66 15.04
CA ILE A 272 19.05 -26.89 14.36
C ILE A 272 18.92 -27.32 12.90
N LYS A 273 20.05 -27.49 12.20
CA LYS A 273 20.04 -28.00 10.83
C LYS A 273 19.44 -29.39 10.73
N GLU A 274 19.77 -30.28 11.66
CA GLU A 274 19.24 -31.64 11.70
C GLU A 274 17.73 -31.66 11.94
N ILE A 275 17.23 -30.88 12.90
CA ILE A 275 15.79 -30.74 13.17
C ILE A 275 15.07 -30.19 11.93
N ASN A 276 15.63 -29.18 11.27
CA ASN A 276 15.05 -28.55 10.08
C ASN A 276 15.16 -29.39 8.80
N LEU A 277 15.77 -30.59 8.84
CA LEU A 277 15.65 -31.56 7.74
C LEU A 277 14.31 -32.30 7.78
N ASP A 278 13.65 -32.30 8.93
CA ASP A 278 12.29 -32.82 9.06
C ASP A 278 11.28 -31.80 8.48
N GLU A 279 10.32 -32.28 7.71
CA GLU A 279 9.37 -31.41 6.97
C GLU A 279 8.33 -30.73 7.87
N ASP A 280 8.10 -31.28 9.06
CA ASP A 280 7.06 -30.81 9.99
C ASP A 280 7.62 -29.87 11.06
N LEU A 281 8.94 -29.74 11.21
CA LEU A 281 9.55 -29.01 12.31
C LEU A 281 10.25 -27.74 11.85
N ASP A 282 10.25 -26.73 12.73
CA ASP A 282 11.05 -25.52 12.61
C ASP A 282 11.81 -25.30 13.93
N ALA A 283 13.14 -25.27 13.83
CA ALA A 283 14.06 -25.01 14.91
C ALA A 283 14.92 -23.79 14.60
N ARG A 284 15.14 -22.95 15.60
CA ARG A 284 15.98 -21.74 15.48
C ARG A 284 16.53 -21.32 16.84
N LEU A 285 17.54 -20.44 16.82
CA LEU A 285 17.86 -19.62 17.99
C LEU A 285 17.01 -18.34 17.99
N THR A 286 16.43 -18.01 19.14
CA THR A 286 15.77 -16.72 19.34
C THR A 286 16.79 -15.58 19.38
N SER A 287 16.32 -14.33 19.32
CA SER A 287 17.19 -13.16 19.51
C SER A 287 17.82 -13.08 20.90
N GLU A 288 17.25 -13.79 21.88
CA GLU A 288 17.81 -13.93 23.23
C GLU A 288 18.74 -15.16 23.35
N GLY A 289 19.03 -15.84 22.23
CA GLY A 289 19.92 -17.00 22.22
C GLY A 289 19.29 -18.26 22.80
N ARG A 290 17.97 -18.42 22.77
CA ARG A 290 17.32 -19.67 23.24
C ARG A 290 17.05 -20.59 22.06
N LEU A 291 17.28 -21.90 22.22
CA LEU A 291 16.81 -22.89 21.25
C LEU A 291 15.29 -22.88 21.28
N SER A 292 14.67 -22.69 20.13
CA SER A 292 13.23 -22.67 19.92
C SER A 292 12.89 -23.76 18.92
N ILE A 293 11.91 -24.59 19.25
CA ILE A 293 11.37 -25.64 18.38
C ILE A 293 9.86 -25.48 18.31
N SER A 294 9.31 -25.50 17.11
CA SER A 294 7.87 -25.49 16.84
C SER A 294 7.57 -26.42 15.67
N HIS A 295 6.29 -26.71 15.45
CA HIS A 295 5.87 -27.25 14.17
C HIS A 295 6.00 -26.18 13.05
N HIS A 296 6.12 -26.60 11.81
CA HIS A 296 6.32 -25.73 10.65
C HIS A 296 5.13 -24.80 10.40
N ASP A 297 3.91 -25.30 10.58
CA ASP A 297 2.67 -24.49 10.51
C ASP A 297 2.48 -23.57 11.72
N LYS A 298 3.25 -23.77 12.81
CA LYS A 298 3.18 -23.06 14.09
C LYS A 298 1.85 -23.20 14.83
N GLU A 299 0.98 -24.13 14.43
CA GLU A 299 -0.33 -24.37 15.03
C GLU A 299 -0.41 -25.77 15.63
N THR A 300 0.24 -26.75 15.00
CA THR A 300 0.22 -28.15 15.45
C THR A 300 1.00 -28.32 16.77
N GLU A 301 0.36 -28.98 17.74
CA GLU A 301 0.95 -29.25 19.05
C GLU A 301 2.14 -30.22 18.95
N ILE A 302 3.21 -29.88 19.67
CA ILE A 302 4.39 -30.72 19.82
C ILE A 302 4.70 -30.92 21.29
N THR A 303 5.44 -31.98 21.60
CA THR A 303 6.13 -32.08 22.90
C THR A 303 7.61 -32.31 22.67
N VAL A 304 8.45 -31.69 23.50
CA VAL A 304 9.90 -31.85 23.41
C VAL A 304 10.39 -32.45 24.72
N THR A 305 11.13 -33.54 24.61
CA THR A 305 11.82 -34.16 25.74
C THR A 305 13.30 -34.31 25.43
N GLU A 306 14.13 -34.18 26.45
CA GLU A 306 15.57 -34.34 26.32
C GLU A 306 16.07 -35.51 27.16
N SER A 307 17.07 -36.20 26.64
CA SER A 307 17.81 -37.27 27.31
C SER A 307 19.32 -37.03 27.10
N LEU A 308 19.75 -35.82 27.45
CA LEU A 308 21.15 -35.42 27.52
C LEU A 308 21.83 -36.03 28.75
N THR A 309 23.14 -36.25 28.67
CA THR A 309 23.86 -37.10 29.62
C THR A 309 24.60 -36.34 30.71
N SER A 310 24.93 -35.07 30.47
CA SER A 310 25.63 -34.23 31.45
C SER A 310 25.11 -32.80 31.57
N GLU A 311 24.36 -32.33 30.59
CA GLU A 311 23.69 -31.02 30.60
C GLU A 311 22.17 -31.18 30.50
N THR A 312 21.43 -30.10 30.77
CA THR A 312 19.96 -30.03 30.62
C THR A 312 19.62 -28.68 30.02
N LEU A 313 18.85 -28.66 28.93
CA LEU A 313 18.43 -27.44 28.27
C LEU A 313 17.19 -26.83 28.94
N GLY A 314 16.42 -27.65 29.67
CA GLY A 314 15.15 -27.23 30.26
C GLY A 314 14.17 -26.79 29.18
N MET A 315 13.87 -27.69 28.25
CA MET A 315 12.90 -27.43 27.18
C MET A 315 11.49 -27.39 27.77
N SER A 316 10.80 -26.25 27.66
CA SER A 316 9.42 -26.13 28.14
C SER A 316 8.57 -25.32 27.16
N LEU A 317 7.26 -25.56 27.20
CA LEU A 317 6.27 -24.84 26.39
C LEU A 317 6.26 -23.35 26.74
N GLY A 318 6.30 -22.52 25.71
CA GLY A 318 6.16 -21.07 25.77
C GLY A 318 7.39 -20.29 25.28
N GLU A 319 7.12 -19.05 24.91
CA GLU A 319 8.09 -18.01 24.62
C GLU A 319 8.66 -17.47 25.94
N LYS A 320 9.98 -17.50 26.07
CA LYS A 320 10.69 -17.12 27.31
C LYS A 320 11.32 -15.75 27.14
N PHE A 321 10.98 -14.83 28.04
CA PHE A 321 11.51 -13.48 28.06
C PHE A 321 12.37 -13.28 29.30
N SER A 322 13.64 -12.96 29.11
CA SER A 322 14.53 -12.63 30.23
C SER A 322 14.15 -11.28 30.84
N THR A 323 13.91 -11.28 32.16
CA THR A 323 13.59 -10.08 32.95
C THR A 323 14.78 -9.56 33.75
N ALA A 324 15.92 -10.25 33.69
CA ALA A 324 17.12 -9.90 34.43
C ALA A 324 17.67 -8.53 34.00
N ASN A 325 17.86 -7.62 34.95
CA ASN A 325 18.48 -6.31 34.77
C ASN A 325 17.83 -5.41 33.68
N ILE A 326 16.55 -5.64 33.34
CA ILE A 326 15.81 -4.79 32.40
C ILE A 326 14.68 -4.03 33.09
N THR A 327 14.24 -2.94 32.47
CA THR A 327 13.10 -2.14 32.93
C THR A 327 11.76 -2.73 32.47
N TYR A 328 10.66 -2.32 33.10
CA TYR A 328 9.31 -2.66 32.64
C TYR A 328 9.07 -2.22 31.18
N GLU A 329 9.54 -1.03 30.79
CA GLU A 329 9.45 -0.58 29.39
C GLU A 329 10.24 -1.47 28.43
N GLN A 330 11.43 -1.92 28.82
CA GLN A 330 12.23 -2.83 28.00
C GLN A 330 11.56 -4.21 27.87
N LEU A 331 10.99 -4.75 28.95
CA LEU A 331 10.25 -6.02 28.89
C LEU A 331 9.03 -5.90 27.97
N ALA A 332 8.24 -4.83 28.10
CA ALA A 332 7.08 -4.59 27.22
C ALA A 332 7.47 -4.57 25.74
N LYS A 333 8.60 -3.94 25.41
CA LYS A 333 9.15 -3.90 24.04
C LYS A 333 9.61 -5.29 23.57
N LYS A 334 10.29 -6.05 24.43
CA LYS A 334 10.72 -7.43 24.11
C LYS A 334 9.52 -8.32 23.80
N ILE A 335 8.50 -8.31 24.67
CA ILE A 335 7.27 -9.09 24.46
C ILE A 335 6.56 -8.67 23.17
N SER A 336 6.42 -7.36 22.93
CA SER A 336 5.78 -6.83 21.71
C SER A 336 6.57 -7.06 20.42
N SER A 337 7.83 -7.49 20.52
CA SER A 337 8.61 -7.89 19.35
C SER A 337 8.22 -9.30 18.86
N ASN A 338 7.52 -10.07 19.69
CA ASN A 338 6.90 -11.32 19.28
C ASN A 338 5.54 -11.04 18.62
N SER A 339 5.27 -11.64 17.46
CA SER A 339 4.03 -11.43 16.69
C SER A 339 2.76 -11.95 17.37
N SER A 340 2.88 -12.74 18.43
CA SER A 340 1.76 -13.36 19.15
C SER A 340 1.22 -12.49 20.28
N TYR A 341 2.02 -11.55 20.78
CA TYR A 341 1.72 -10.76 21.96
C TYR A 341 1.87 -9.26 21.71
N ASN A 342 1.06 -8.46 22.41
CA ASN A 342 1.26 -7.02 22.51
C ASN A 342 1.39 -6.65 23.99
N ALA A 343 2.44 -5.93 24.34
CA ALA A 343 2.67 -5.48 25.71
C ALA A 343 3.02 -3.99 25.79
N ASN A 344 2.42 -3.30 26.75
CA ASN A 344 2.64 -1.88 26.94
C ASN A 344 2.56 -1.47 28.42
N ILE A 345 3.09 -0.30 28.72
CA ILE A 345 2.99 0.29 30.06
C ILE A 345 1.84 1.30 30.07
N GLU A 346 0.85 1.05 30.92
CA GLU A 346 -0.31 1.92 31.11
C GLU A 346 -0.19 2.71 32.41
N LYS A 347 -0.32 4.03 32.33
CA LYS A 347 -0.34 4.89 33.51
C LYS A 347 -1.75 4.94 34.09
N VAL A 348 -1.93 4.38 35.28
CA VAL A 348 -3.24 4.24 35.95
C VAL A 348 -3.45 5.20 37.12
N GLY A 349 -2.43 6.00 37.47
CA GLY A 349 -2.51 7.01 38.51
C GLY A 349 -1.28 7.92 38.59
N VAL A 350 -1.18 8.68 39.68
CA VAL A 350 0.07 9.38 40.04
C VAL A 350 1.05 8.33 40.53
N ASP A 351 2.23 8.26 39.91
CA ASP A 351 3.29 7.30 40.23
C ASP A 351 2.78 5.85 40.33
N SER A 352 1.86 5.49 39.43
CA SER A 352 1.22 4.18 39.38
C SER A 352 1.00 3.78 37.94
N ASN A 353 1.68 2.72 37.52
CA ASN A 353 1.67 2.16 36.18
C ASN A 353 1.43 0.64 36.25
N ARG A 354 0.96 0.05 35.16
CA ARG A 354 0.82 -1.41 34.99
C ARG A 354 1.42 -1.85 33.67
N LEU A 355 2.06 -3.01 33.65
CA LEU A 355 2.44 -3.70 32.42
C LEU A 355 1.22 -4.49 31.98
N VAL A 356 0.69 -4.17 30.81
CA VAL A 356 -0.45 -4.87 30.22
C VAL A 356 0.06 -5.76 29.10
N ILE A 357 -0.34 -7.02 29.08
CA ILE A 357 -0.01 -8.01 28.06
C ILE A 357 -1.30 -8.51 27.44
N LYS A 358 -1.39 -8.49 26.12
CA LYS A 358 -2.56 -8.88 25.34
C LYS A 358 -2.19 -9.89 24.28
N SER A 359 -3.12 -10.79 23.95
CA SER A 359 -3.00 -11.57 22.73
C SER A 359 -3.16 -10.66 21.52
N VAL A 360 -2.44 -10.93 20.43
CA VAL A 360 -2.62 -10.16 19.19
C VAL A 360 -3.95 -10.50 18.53
N GLU A 361 -4.32 -11.78 18.51
CA GLU A 361 -5.58 -12.27 17.95
C GLU A 361 -6.57 -12.65 19.07
N SER A 362 -7.87 -12.64 18.75
CA SER A 362 -8.92 -13.10 19.66
C SER A 362 -9.09 -14.62 19.64
N GLY A 363 -9.89 -15.16 20.56
CA GLY A 363 -10.24 -16.58 20.57
C GLY A 363 -9.42 -17.41 21.56
N LEU A 364 -9.96 -18.57 21.91
CA LEU A 364 -9.43 -19.49 22.92
C LEU A 364 -8.05 -20.06 22.56
N GLU A 365 -7.78 -20.25 21.27
CA GLU A 365 -6.46 -20.66 20.77
C GLU A 365 -5.37 -19.62 21.05
N ASN A 366 -5.76 -18.36 21.20
CA ASN A 366 -4.86 -17.25 21.51
C ASN A 366 -4.86 -16.88 23.01
N ALA A 367 -5.51 -17.68 23.86
CA ALA A 367 -5.44 -17.52 25.31
C ALA A 367 -3.98 -17.61 25.79
N ILE A 368 -3.58 -16.71 26.68
CA ILE A 368 -2.22 -16.60 27.18
C ILE A 368 -2.15 -17.28 28.53
N THR A 369 -1.22 -18.21 28.68
CA THR A 369 -0.76 -18.65 30.00
C THR A 369 0.57 -17.98 30.32
N ILE A 370 0.65 -17.32 31.48
CA ILE A 370 1.85 -16.64 31.97
C ILE A 370 2.41 -17.38 33.17
N THR A 371 3.67 -17.80 33.10
CA THR A 371 4.41 -18.36 34.23
C THR A 371 5.63 -17.51 34.56
N GLN A 372 5.94 -17.43 35.84
CA GLN A 372 6.97 -16.57 36.42
C GLN A 372 8.00 -17.45 37.13
N THR A 373 9.25 -17.41 36.69
CA THR A 373 10.35 -18.18 37.27
C THR A 373 11.47 -17.23 37.67
N GLY A 374 11.96 -17.30 38.91
CA GLY A 374 13.08 -16.46 39.37
C GLY A 374 12.73 -14.97 39.63
N ILE A 375 11.47 -14.56 39.48
CA ILE A 375 11.04 -13.16 39.62
C ILE A 375 10.18 -12.93 40.85
N GLU A 376 10.19 -11.71 41.39
CA GLU A 376 9.14 -11.27 42.30
C GLU A 376 7.80 -11.32 41.56
N ASP A 377 6.76 -11.78 42.25
CA ASP A 377 5.45 -11.94 41.65
C ASP A 377 4.93 -10.61 41.10
N LEU A 378 4.93 -10.48 39.76
CA LEU A 378 4.43 -9.33 39.06
C LEU A 378 2.89 -9.27 39.09
N GLY A 379 2.23 -10.26 39.70
CA GLY A 379 0.78 -10.30 39.91
C GLY A 379 0.00 -10.93 38.76
N PHE A 380 0.66 -11.51 37.76
CA PHE A 380 -0.03 -12.15 36.62
C PHE A 380 -0.78 -13.43 36.99
N ASN A 381 -0.43 -14.05 38.12
CA ASN A 381 -1.12 -15.20 38.71
C ASN A 381 -2.36 -14.81 39.54
N ILE A 382 -2.62 -13.51 39.75
CA ILE A 382 -3.78 -13.01 40.51
C ILE A 382 -4.99 -13.00 39.56
N PRO A 383 -6.10 -13.68 39.89
CA PRO A 383 -7.28 -13.75 39.01
C PRO A 383 -7.83 -12.37 38.61
N GLU A 384 -7.82 -11.39 39.52
CA GLU A 384 -8.28 -10.02 39.25
C GLU A 384 -7.40 -9.26 38.25
N ASN A 385 -6.18 -9.75 38.02
CA ASN A 385 -5.25 -9.20 37.03
C ASN A 385 -5.41 -9.87 35.64
N HIS A 386 -6.23 -10.92 35.52
CA HIS A 386 -6.72 -11.45 34.26
C HIS A 386 -8.01 -10.71 33.87
N THR A 387 -7.85 -9.51 33.30
CA THR A 387 -8.94 -8.54 33.15
C THR A 387 -9.95 -8.89 32.06
N VAL A 388 -9.52 -9.61 31.02
CA VAL A 388 -10.39 -10.08 29.94
C VAL A 388 -9.91 -11.48 29.58
N GLU A 389 -10.81 -12.45 29.72
CA GLU A 389 -10.57 -13.82 29.26
C GLU A 389 -10.80 -13.92 27.75
N ALA A 390 -9.86 -14.59 27.06
CA ALA A 390 -10.03 -14.96 25.67
C ALA A 390 -11.30 -15.80 25.50
N GLN A 391 -12.06 -15.52 24.45
CA GLN A 391 -13.25 -16.28 24.11
C GLN A 391 -13.44 -16.29 22.60
N ASN A 392 -14.02 -17.35 22.04
CA ASN A 392 -14.37 -17.43 20.62
C ASN A 392 -15.67 -16.67 20.33
N LEU A 393 -15.85 -16.27 19.08
CA LEU A 393 -17.14 -15.87 18.54
C LEU A 393 -18.04 -17.10 18.50
N LYS A 394 -19.24 -16.97 19.07
CA LYS A 394 -20.35 -17.90 18.86
C LYS A 394 -21.45 -17.18 18.12
N ALA A 395 -21.77 -17.68 16.95
CA ALA A 395 -22.81 -17.11 16.10
C ALA A 395 -23.56 -18.20 15.36
N THR A 396 -24.82 -17.96 15.04
CA THR A 396 -25.62 -18.79 14.14
C THR A 396 -25.92 -17.98 12.89
N ILE A 397 -25.50 -18.45 11.73
CA ILE A 397 -25.78 -17.83 10.43
C ILE A 397 -26.63 -18.79 9.62
N ASP A 398 -27.82 -18.37 9.21
CA ASP A 398 -28.80 -19.21 8.50
C ASP A 398 -29.05 -20.59 9.17
N GLY A 399 -29.02 -20.62 10.50
CA GLY A 399 -29.19 -21.83 11.31
C GLY A 399 -27.95 -22.72 11.46
N ILE A 400 -26.79 -22.30 10.93
CA ILE A 400 -25.50 -22.99 11.07
C ILE A 400 -24.71 -22.35 12.19
N ASP A 401 -24.25 -23.16 13.15
CA ASP A 401 -23.46 -22.68 14.29
C ASP A 401 -21.98 -22.52 13.93
N TYR A 402 -21.42 -21.37 14.31
CA TYR A 402 -20.02 -20.99 14.17
C TYR A 402 -19.40 -20.83 15.56
N ASN A 403 -18.22 -21.41 15.74
CA ASN A 403 -17.37 -21.24 16.91
C ASN A 403 -15.94 -20.97 16.44
N VAL A 404 -15.60 -19.69 16.29
CA VAL A 404 -14.35 -19.27 15.63
C VAL A 404 -13.60 -18.23 16.45
N SER A 405 -12.29 -18.12 16.24
CA SER A 405 -11.42 -17.22 17.00
C SER A 405 -11.58 -15.74 16.62
N SER A 406 -12.23 -15.42 15.49
CA SER A 406 -12.38 -14.06 14.95
C SER A 406 -13.82 -13.55 15.00
N ASN A 407 -14.00 -12.24 15.15
CA ASN A 407 -15.30 -11.57 14.98
C ASN A 407 -15.72 -11.42 13.51
N VAL A 408 -14.92 -11.91 12.57
CA VAL A 408 -15.18 -11.87 11.14
C VAL A 408 -15.41 -13.29 10.65
N ILE A 409 -16.56 -13.51 10.03
CA ILE A 409 -16.91 -14.75 9.33
C ILE A 409 -17.04 -14.43 7.84
N VAL A 410 -16.48 -15.27 6.98
CA VAL A 410 -16.71 -15.20 5.53
C VAL A 410 -17.50 -16.44 5.15
N VAL A 411 -18.70 -16.24 4.61
CA VAL A 411 -19.57 -17.33 4.15
C VAL A 411 -19.45 -17.52 2.63
N ASP A 412 -20.03 -18.60 2.12
CA ASP A 412 -20.04 -18.92 0.69
C ASP A 412 -20.55 -17.75 -0.16
N GLY A 413 -19.93 -17.56 -1.33
CA GLY A 413 -20.18 -16.40 -2.20
C GLY A 413 -19.38 -15.13 -1.83
N GLY A 414 -18.60 -15.17 -0.74
CA GLY A 414 -17.69 -14.08 -0.36
C GLY A 414 -18.35 -12.95 0.45
N LEU A 415 -19.50 -13.22 1.06
CA LEU A 415 -20.15 -12.33 2.01
C LEU A 415 -19.36 -12.37 3.34
N LYS A 416 -18.82 -11.21 3.72
CA LYS A 416 -18.08 -11.00 4.96
C LYS A 416 -19.02 -10.42 6.01
N ILE A 417 -19.15 -11.11 7.12
CA ILE A 417 -20.01 -10.78 8.25
C ILE A 417 -19.10 -10.44 9.43
N THR A 418 -19.17 -9.19 9.89
CA THR A 418 -18.40 -8.73 11.06
C THR A 418 -19.35 -8.55 12.23
N ALA A 419 -19.17 -9.37 13.26
CA ALA A 419 -19.93 -9.26 14.51
C ALA A 419 -19.51 -8.00 15.28
N VAL A 420 -20.50 -7.25 15.76
CA VAL A 420 -20.32 -5.96 16.45
C VAL A 420 -20.80 -6.02 17.89
N GLU A 421 -21.93 -6.65 18.13
CA GLU A 421 -22.54 -6.80 19.44
C GLU A 421 -23.31 -8.13 19.54
N GLU A 422 -23.52 -8.59 20.77
CA GLU A 422 -24.30 -9.79 21.08
C GLU A 422 -25.80 -9.48 20.91
N ASN A 423 -26.55 -10.43 20.38
CA ASN A 423 -27.99 -10.33 20.21
C ASN A 423 -28.74 -10.72 21.48
N GLU A 424 -29.82 -9.99 21.79
CA GLU A 424 -30.81 -10.47 22.75
C GLU A 424 -31.61 -11.64 22.15
N PRO A 425 -32.09 -12.61 22.95
CA PRO A 425 -32.87 -13.73 22.45
C PRO A 425 -34.07 -13.30 21.62
N GLY A 426 -34.10 -13.70 20.34
CA GLY A 426 -35.15 -13.36 19.38
C GLY A 426 -34.87 -12.14 18.50
N GLU A 427 -33.75 -11.44 18.71
CA GLU A 427 -33.24 -10.42 17.78
C GLU A 427 -32.20 -11.02 16.83
N PHE A 428 -32.07 -10.46 15.64
CA PHE A 428 -31.06 -10.86 14.66
C PHE A 428 -30.69 -9.68 13.76
N SER A 429 -29.51 -9.75 13.16
CA SER A 429 -29.17 -8.96 11.99
C SER A 429 -29.46 -9.76 10.74
N ALA A 430 -29.91 -9.12 9.68
CA ALA A 430 -30.06 -9.79 8.40
C ALA A 430 -29.68 -8.89 7.23
N ILE A 431 -29.20 -9.50 6.17
CA ILE A 431 -29.00 -8.86 4.88
C ILE A 431 -29.89 -9.57 3.86
N SER A 432 -30.67 -8.80 3.10
CA SER A 432 -31.47 -9.29 1.98
C SER A 432 -30.90 -8.73 0.69
N ILE A 433 -30.54 -9.62 -0.24
CA ILE A 433 -29.84 -9.30 -1.48
C ILE A 433 -30.74 -9.68 -2.63
N GLU A 434 -31.07 -8.70 -3.45
CA GLU A 434 -32.00 -8.84 -4.57
C GLU A 434 -31.38 -8.24 -5.83
N LYS A 435 -31.77 -8.79 -6.97
CA LYS A 435 -31.39 -8.25 -8.28
C LYS A 435 -32.00 -6.86 -8.49
N ASP A 436 -31.18 -5.91 -8.93
CA ASP A 436 -31.58 -4.53 -9.16
C ASP A 436 -31.57 -4.19 -10.65
N VAL A 437 -32.74 -4.28 -11.28
CA VAL A 437 -32.94 -3.93 -12.69
C VAL A 437 -33.28 -2.45 -12.90
N SER A 438 -33.47 -1.68 -11.82
CA SER A 438 -33.87 -0.27 -11.91
C SER A 438 -32.79 0.63 -12.51
N THR A 439 -31.54 0.13 -12.51
CA THR A 439 -30.37 0.83 -13.04
C THR A 439 -30.18 0.64 -14.55
N VAL A 440 -30.83 -0.35 -15.17
CA VAL A 440 -30.64 -0.67 -16.60
C VAL A 440 -31.11 0.47 -17.50
N ALA A 441 -32.33 0.98 -17.31
CA ALA A 441 -32.86 2.06 -18.13
C ALA A 441 -32.01 3.35 -18.06
N PRO A 442 -31.55 3.81 -16.87
CA PRO A 442 -30.56 4.89 -16.78
C PRO A 442 -29.26 4.62 -17.55
N MET A 443 -28.69 3.40 -17.45
CA MET A 443 -27.46 3.04 -18.18
C MET A 443 -27.67 3.08 -19.70
N VAL A 444 -28.82 2.60 -20.19
CA VAL A 444 -29.16 2.65 -21.62
C VAL A 444 -29.40 4.09 -22.09
N GLN A 445 -30.02 4.93 -21.28
CA GLN A 445 -30.20 6.35 -21.60
C GLN A 445 -28.84 7.08 -21.68
N GLU A 446 -27.90 6.74 -20.81
CA GLU A 446 -26.53 7.26 -20.87
C GLU A 446 -25.80 6.78 -22.13
N PHE A 447 -25.94 5.50 -22.48
CA PHE A 447 -25.42 4.96 -23.74
C PHE A 447 -25.91 5.75 -24.96
N VAL A 448 -27.23 5.99 -25.06
CA VAL A 448 -27.83 6.79 -26.14
C VAL A 448 -27.30 8.22 -26.15
N THR A 449 -27.10 8.81 -24.97
CA THR A 449 -26.60 10.19 -24.83
C THR A 449 -25.17 10.30 -25.35
N GLN A 450 -24.27 9.40 -24.92
CA GLN A 450 -22.87 9.41 -25.35
C GLN A 450 -22.71 9.06 -26.83
N TYR A 451 -23.50 8.11 -27.35
CA TYR A 451 -23.57 7.83 -28.78
C TYR A 451 -23.94 9.10 -29.57
N ASN A 452 -25.02 9.78 -29.18
CA ASN A 452 -25.48 10.98 -29.88
C ASN A 452 -24.49 12.13 -29.80
N ALA A 453 -23.81 12.32 -28.66
CA ALA A 453 -22.75 13.30 -28.51
C ALA A 453 -21.59 13.03 -29.47
N LEU A 454 -21.16 11.77 -29.58
CA LEU A 454 -20.14 11.34 -30.53
C LEU A 454 -20.55 11.60 -31.99
N ILE A 455 -21.75 11.18 -32.38
CA ILE A 455 -22.27 11.41 -33.73
C ILE A 455 -22.33 12.90 -34.05
N SER A 456 -22.85 13.73 -33.14
CA SER A 456 -22.91 15.18 -33.34
C SER A 456 -21.53 15.78 -33.55
N LYS A 457 -20.54 15.39 -32.73
CA LYS A 457 -19.18 15.92 -32.81
C LYS A 457 -18.48 15.53 -34.12
N ILE A 458 -18.74 14.33 -34.62
CA ILE A 458 -18.19 13.87 -35.90
C ILE A 458 -18.91 14.53 -37.08
N ASP A 459 -20.23 14.67 -37.03
CA ASP A 459 -21.01 15.34 -38.07
C ASP A 459 -20.59 16.79 -38.25
N ASP A 460 -20.32 17.50 -37.15
CA ASP A 460 -19.78 18.86 -37.18
C ASP A 460 -18.45 18.91 -37.96
N GLU A 461 -17.54 17.96 -37.74
CA GLU A 461 -16.28 17.89 -38.49
C GLU A 461 -16.47 17.47 -39.96
N LEU A 462 -17.39 16.56 -40.23
CA LEU A 462 -17.63 16.05 -41.58
C LEU A 462 -18.29 17.09 -42.49
N TYR A 463 -19.28 17.82 -41.98
CA TYR A 463 -20.19 18.63 -42.78
C TYR A 463 -20.07 20.14 -42.55
N SER A 464 -19.46 20.61 -41.46
CA SER A 464 -19.21 22.04 -41.27
C SER A 464 -18.13 22.57 -42.21
N ALA A 465 -18.31 23.80 -42.67
CA ALA A 465 -17.27 24.55 -43.38
C ALA A 465 -16.09 24.92 -42.47
N GLU A 466 -16.27 24.84 -41.15
CA GLU A 466 -15.26 25.15 -40.14
C GLU A 466 -14.51 23.92 -39.60
N GLY A 467 -14.83 22.72 -40.09
CA GLY A 467 -14.19 21.48 -39.66
C GLY A 467 -12.66 21.54 -39.79
N LYS A 468 -11.98 21.11 -38.73
CA LYS A 468 -10.52 21.18 -38.57
C LYS A 468 -9.83 19.91 -39.02
N LEU A 469 -10.53 18.78 -38.96
CA LEU A 469 -9.96 17.47 -39.30
C LEU A 469 -9.81 17.26 -40.80
N GLN A 470 -8.59 16.92 -41.23
CA GLN A 470 -8.29 16.66 -42.64
C GLN A 470 -8.78 15.28 -43.10
N ASP A 471 -8.56 14.22 -42.30
CA ASP A 471 -8.91 12.86 -42.71
C ASP A 471 -10.35 12.49 -42.32
N LYS A 472 -11.29 13.06 -43.08
CA LYS A 472 -12.73 12.78 -42.95
C LYS A 472 -13.10 11.34 -43.29
N SER A 473 -12.21 10.57 -43.94
CA SER A 473 -12.51 9.18 -44.32
C SER A 473 -12.44 8.23 -43.14
N VAL A 474 -11.45 8.44 -42.25
CA VAL A 474 -11.29 7.72 -41.00
C VAL A 474 -12.53 7.91 -40.10
N LEU A 475 -13.00 9.16 -39.97
CA LEU A 475 -14.18 9.47 -39.16
C LEU A 475 -15.46 8.78 -39.69
N ARG A 476 -15.65 8.75 -41.02
CA ARG A 476 -16.80 8.04 -41.61
C ARG A 476 -16.72 6.54 -41.36
N THR A 477 -15.55 5.94 -41.57
CA THR A 477 -15.32 4.51 -41.34
C THR A 477 -15.60 4.14 -39.88
N MET A 478 -15.13 4.97 -38.94
CA MET A 478 -15.39 4.81 -37.52
C MET A 478 -16.89 4.80 -37.22
N VAL A 479 -17.64 5.81 -37.66
CA VAL A 479 -19.10 5.91 -37.46
C VAL A 479 -19.86 4.78 -38.14
N GLU A 480 -19.44 4.37 -39.34
CA GLU A 480 -20.04 3.26 -40.07
C GLU A 480 -19.92 1.95 -39.29
N GLY A 481 -18.74 1.64 -38.74
CA GLY A 481 -18.58 0.44 -37.91
C GLY A 481 -19.32 0.51 -36.57
N ILE A 482 -19.42 1.69 -35.93
CA ILE A 482 -20.28 1.86 -34.75
C ILE A 482 -21.75 1.57 -35.11
N LYS A 483 -22.24 2.15 -36.21
CA LYS A 483 -23.63 1.97 -36.68
C LYS A 483 -23.90 0.53 -37.11
N GLU A 484 -22.93 -0.13 -37.76
CA GLU A 484 -23.02 -1.54 -38.13
C GLU A 484 -23.29 -2.40 -36.90
N LYS A 485 -22.52 -2.23 -35.82
CA LYS A 485 -22.74 -2.94 -34.56
C LYS A 485 -24.09 -2.60 -33.91
N ILE A 486 -24.41 -1.31 -33.76
CA ILE A 486 -25.66 -0.88 -33.09
C ILE A 486 -26.92 -1.36 -33.83
N PHE A 487 -26.89 -1.42 -35.16
CA PHE A 487 -28.05 -1.79 -35.98
C PHE A 487 -28.04 -3.25 -36.44
N ASP A 488 -27.07 -4.05 -35.99
CA ASP A 488 -27.04 -5.48 -36.23
C ASP A 488 -28.15 -6.20 -35.44
N THR A 489 -28.25 -7.49 -35.68
CA THR A 489 -29.12 -8.41 -34.96
C THR A 489 -28.29 -9.34 -34.06
N TYR A 490 -28.80 -9.62 -32.86
CA TYR A 490 -28.10 -10.40 -31.83
C TYR A 490 -28.99 -11.50 -31.26
N GLY A 491 -28.38 -12.57 -30.76
CA GLY A 491 -29.11 -13.71 -30.21
C GLY A 491 -29.64 -14.67 -31.27
N GLU A 492 -30.26 -15.76 -30.82
CA GLU A 492 -30.85 -16.78 -31.71
C GLU A 492 -32.09 -16.27 -32.46
N ASP A 493 -32.79 -15.29 -31.89
CA ASP A 493 -34.03 -14.72 -32.42
C ASP A 493 -33.81 -13.47 -33.30
N ASP A 494 -32.57 -13.19 -33.72
CA ASP A 494 -32.20 -12.01 -34.53
C ASP A 494 -32.73 -10.69 -33.92
N LEU A 495 -32.54 -10.52 -32.59
CA LEU A 495 -33.05 -9.38 -31.83
C LEU A 495 -32.34 -8.09 -32.24
N SER A 496 -33.10 -7.00 -32.34
CA SER A 496 -32.56 -5.67 -32.64
C SER A 496 -32.98 -4.67 -31.58
N ILE A 497 -32.17 -3.62 -31.36
CA ILE A 497 -32.52 -2.51 -30.46
C ILE A 497 -33.89 -1.88 -30.80
N PHE A 498 -34.29 -1.93 -32.07
CA PHE A 498 -35.57 -1.38 -32.54
C PHE A 498 -36.78 -2.15 -32.00
N ASN A 499 -36.60 -3.39 -31.54
CA ASN A 499 -37.65 -4.17 -30.88
C ASN A 499 -37.96 -3.62 -29.47
N PHE A 500 -37.03 -2.88 -28.86
CA PHE A 500 -37.08 -2.48 -27.46
C PHE A 500 -37.15 -0.95 -27.27
N GLY A 501 -37.87 -0.26 -28.15
CA GLY A 501 -38.15 1.17 -27.97
C GLY A 501 -37.05 2.13 -28.43
N PHE A 502 -36.01 1.65 -29.11
CA PHE A 502 -35.08 2.54 -29.80
C PHE A 502 -35.68 3.03 -31.12
N GLU A 503 -35.53 4.33 -31.38
CA GLU A 503 -35.85 4.99 -32.64
C GLU A 503 -34.58 5.61 -33.21
N VAL A 504 -34.45 5.65 -34.54
CA VAL A 504 -33.33 6.29 -35.22
C VAL A 504 -33.83 7.30 -36.24
N ASP A 505 -33.22 8.47 -36.30
CA ASP A 505 -33.52 9.47 -37.31
C ASP A 505 -32.71 9.27 -38.62
N LYS A 506 -32.96 10.12 -39.61
CA LYS A 506 -32.27 10.06 -40.92
C LYS A 506 -30.75 10.32 -40.86
N ASN A 507 -30.25 10.92 -39.78
CA ASN A 507 -28.83 11.20 -39.57
C ASN A 507 -28.17 10.07 -38.74
N GLY A 508 -28.96 9.13 -38.23
CA GLY A 508 -28.49 8.05 -37.37
C GLY A 508 -28.46 8.43 -35.90
N VAL A 509 -29.11 9.52 -35.49
CA VAL A 509 -29.26 9.92 -34.07
C VAL A 509 -30.30 9.01 -33.42
N LEU A 510 -29.95 8.46 -32.26
CA LEU A 510 -30.80 7.55 -31.49
C LEU A 510 -31.73 8.32 -30.54
N LYS A 511 -32.91 7.75 -30.31
CA LYS A 511 -33.85 8.18 -29.27
C LYS A 511 -34.42 6.96 -28.57
N LEU A 512 -34.49 7.00 -27.25
CA LEU A 512 -35.11 5.96 -26.44
C LEU A 512 -36.55 6.34 -26.09
N ASP A 513 -37.49 5.44 -26.39
CA ASP A 513 -38.83 5.45 -25.83
C ASP A 513 -38.79 4.74 -24.47
N SER A 514 -38.61 5.52 -23.40
CA SER A 514 -38.44 4.98 -22.05
C SER A 514 -39.67 4.20 -21.55
N GLU A 515 -40.88 4.50 -22.03
CA GLU A 515 -42.07 3.73 -21.65
C GLU A 515 -41.98 2.31 -22.22
N LYS A 516 -41.74 2.18 -23.54
CA LYS A 516 -41.57 0.86 -24.18
C LYS A 516 -40.37 0.08 -23.67
N PHE A 517 -39.26 0.76 -23.38
CA PHE A 517 -38.07 0.09 -22.84
C PHE A 517 -38.32 -0.45 -21.43
N ASN A 518 -39.01 0.31 -20.57
CA ASN A 518 -39.37 -0.15 -19.23
C ASN A 518 -40.40 -1.30 -19.28
N GLU A 519 -41.38 -1.25 -20.19
CA GLU A 519 -42.29 -2.39 -20.44
C GLU A 519 -41.49 -3.65 -20.81
N ALA A 520 -40.49 -3.54 -21.69
CA ALA A 520 -39.63 -4.66 -22.04
C ALA A 520 -38.75 -5.17 -20.87
N LEU A 521 -38.28 -4.28 -19.98
CA LEU A 521 -37.55 -4.69 -18.78
C LEU A 521 -38.42 -5.49 -17.80
N GLU A 522 -39.72 -5.19 -17.73
CA GLU A 522 -40.67 -5.89 -16.87
C GLU A 522 -41.14 -7.21 -17.50
N ASP A 523 -41.48 -7.20 -18.79
CA ASP A 523 -42.16 -8.31 -19.45
C ASP A 523 -41.20 -9.28 -20.18
N ASP A 524 -40.01 -8.83 -20.60
CA ASP A 524 -39.11 -9.58 -21.49
C ASP A 524 -37.61 -9.26 -21.25
N ILE A 525 -37.18 -9.32 -19.99
CA ILE A 525 -35.79 -9.04 -19.61
C ILE A 525 -34.79 -10.03 -20.23
N ASP A 526 -35.21 -11.25 -20.53
CA ASP A 526 -34.30 -12.27 -21.05
C ASP A 526 -33.91 -11.97 -22.50
N SER A 527 -34.84 -11.50 -23.34
CA SER A 527 -34.51 -11.01 -24.69
C SER A 527 -33.62 -9.76 -24.63
N LEU A 528 -33.82 -8.86 -23.65
CA LEU A 528 -32.93 -7.72 -23.44
C LEU A 528 -31.50 -8.16 -23.04
N LYS A 529 -31.36 -9.17 -22.17
CA LYS A 529 -30.04 -9.73 -21.85
C LYS A 529 -29.39 -10.37 -23.06
N GLU A 530 -30.14 -11.12 -23.85
CA GLU A 530 -29.61 -11.77 -25.05
C GLU A 530 -29.13 -10.74 -26.08
N LEU A 531 -29.91 -9.67 -26.29
CA LEU A 531 -29.53 -8.56 -27.16
C LEU A 531 -28.27 -7.83 -26.68
N PHE A 532 -28.24 -7.39 -25.42
CA PHE A 532 -27.17 -6.52 -24.92
C PHE A 532 -25.93 -7.29 -24.47
N ILE A 533 -26.11 -8.41 -23.75
CA ILE A 533 -25.03 -9.19 -23.14
C ILE A 533 -24.69 -10.41 -24.01
N GLY A 534 -25.70 -11.14 -24.48
CA GLY A 534 -25.54 -12.39 -25.21
C GLY A 534 -24.93 -13.51 -24.35
N SER A 535 -24.21 -14.43 -25.00
CA SER A 535 -23.54 -15.57 -24.39
C SER A 535 -22.07 -15.64 -24.79
N ALA A 536 -21.30 -16.51 -24.15
CA ALA A 536 -19.88 -16.70 -24.49
C ALA A 536 -19.68 -17.26 -25.92
N GLU A 537 -20.69 -17.94 -26.47
CA GLU A 537 -20.64 -18.51 -27.83
C GLU A 537 -21.17 -17.51 -28.88
N SER A 538 -22.02 -16.58 -28.47
CA SER A 538 -22.58 -15.51 -29.30
C SER A 538 -22.69 -14.22 -28.48
N PRO A 539 -21.63 -13.38 -28.46
CA PRO A 539 -21.63 -12.13 -27.71
C PRO A 539 -22.76 -11.19 -28.14
N GLY A 540 -23.32 -10.44 -27.19
CA GLY A 540 -24.34 -9.44 -27.46
C GLY A 540 -23.75 -8.11 -27.94
N LEU A 541 -24.64 -7.17 -28.23
CA LEU A 541 -24.32 -5.82 -28.69
C LEU A 541 -23.27 -5.13 -27.82
N GLY A 542 -23.36 -5.24 -26.50
CA GLY A 542 -22.47 -4.55 -25.56
C GLY A 542 -21.02 -4.97 -25.72
N THR A 543 -20.74 -6.27 -25.77
CA THR A 543 -19.37 -6.79 -25.99
C THR A 543 -18.87 -6.44 -27.38
N ASP A 544 -19.66 -6.72 -28.43
CA ASP A 544 -19.27 -6.48 -29.82
C ASP A 544 -18.93 -5.00 -30.09
N LEU A 545 -19.76 -4.11 -29.55
CA LEU A 545 -19.58 -2.67 -29.68
C LEU A 545 -18.41 -2.18 -28.84
N LYS A 546 -18.28 -2.65 -27.59
CA LYS A 546 -17.14 -2.33 -26.72
C LYS A 546 -15.83 -2.71 -27.39
N GLU A 547 -15.73 -3.92 -27.95
CA GLU A 547 -14.50 -4.40 -28.60
C GLU A 547 -14.16 -3.57 -29.83
N TYR A 548 -15.15 -3.23 -30.66
CA TYR A 548 -14.94 -2.37 -31.81
C TYR A 548 -14.46 -0.98 -31.38
N VAL A 549 -15.14 -0.34 -30.42
CA VAL A 549 -14.78 1.01 -29.96
C VAL A 549 -13.40 1.04 -29.29
N ASP A 550 -13.08 0.05 -28.45
CA ASP A 550 -11.76 -0.13 -27.82
C ASP A 550 -10.65 -0.40 -28.85
N SER A 551 -10.98 -1.00 -30.00
CA SER A 551 -10.00 -1.20 -31.07
C SER A 551 -9.59 0.09 -31.77
N LEU A 552 -10.40 1.17 -31.68
CA LEU A 552 -10.18 2.41 -32.41
C LEU A 552 -8.94 3.18 -31.95
N ASP A 553 -8.65 3.15 -30.65
CA ASP A 553 -7.47 3.81 -30.04
C ASP A 553 -6.33 2.83 -29.73
N SER A 554 -6.48 1.54 -30.09
CA SER A 554 -5.41 0.55 -30.01
C SER A 554 -4.21 0.93 -30.87
N PHE A 555 -3.06 0.26 -30.69
CA PHE A 555 -1.82 0.58 -31.43
C PHE A 555 -1.98 0.55 -32.96
N GLU A 556 -2.83 -0.34 -33.48
CA GLU A 556 -3.17 -0.40 -34.92
C GLU A 556 -4.55 0.18 -35.24
N GLY A 557 -5.17 0.86 -34.26
CA GLY A 557 -6.49 1.46 -34.36
C GLY A 557 -6.55 2.65 -35.31
N LEU A 558 -7.76 2.93 -35.80
CA LEU A 558 -8.04 4.01 -36.75
C LEU A 558 -7.63 5.39 -36.21
N LEU A 559 -7.88 5.67 -34.92
CA LEU A 559 -7.57 6.96 -34.30
C LEU A 559 -6.07 7.11 -34.05
N SER A 560 -5.40 6.04 -33.63
CA SER A 560 -3.94 6.00 -33.49
C SER A 560 -3.23 6.24 -34.83
N LYS A 561 -3.75 5.65 -35.92
CA LYS A 561 -3.23 5.89 -37.28
C LYS A 561 -3.50 7.31 -37.76
N TYR A 562 -4.65 7.90 -37.41
CA TYR A 562 -4.89 9.32 -37.67
C TYR A 562 -3.84 10.18 -36.96
N GLU A 563 -3.64 9.95 -35.66
CA GLU A 563 -2.70 10.71 -34.85
C GLU A 563 -1.25 10.59 -35.37
N GLU A 564 -0.82 9.38 -35.72
CA GLU A 564 0.50 9.12 -36.33
C GLU A 564 0.68 9.89 -37.65
N ASN A 565 -0.32 9.85 -38.53
CA ASN A 565 -0.28 10.59 -39.80
C ASN A 565 -0.27 12.11 -39.60
N MET A 566 -1.05 12.61 -38.65
CA MET A 566 -1.07 14.02 -38.27
C MET A 566 0.29 14.48 -37.72
N ASN A 567 0.90 13.68 -36.83
CA ASN A 567 2.20 13.96 -36.25
C ASN A 567 3.31 13.93 -37.31
N THR A 568 3.29 12.95 -38.21
CA THR A 568 4.23 12.89 -39.35
C THR A 568 4.10 14.13 -40.24
N ARG A 569 2.87 14.59 -40.52
CA ARG A 569 2.61 15.82 -41.27
C ARG A 569 3.13 17.06 -40.53
N LYS A 570 2.93 17.10 -39.21
CA LYS A 570 3.44 18.18 -38.35
C LYS A 570 4.97 18.24 -38.41
N GLU A 571 5.66 17.13 -38.18
CA GLU A 571 7.13 17.05 -38.23
C GLU A 571 7.67 17.43 -39.61
N SER A 572 7.01 16.97 -40.68
CA SER A 572 7.38 17.35 -42.06
C SER A 572 7.22 18.86 -42.30
N LEU A 573 6.17 19.47 -41.77
CA LEU A 573 5.96 20.92 -41.86
C LEU A 573 6.97 21.70 -41.02
N GLU A 574 7.36 21.21 -39.84
CA GLU A 574 8.40 21.80 -39.01
C GLU A 574 9.76 21.79 -39.74
N GLU A 575 10.15 20.67 -40.35
CA GLU A 575 11.36 20.57 -41.18
C GLU A 575 11.28 21.48 -42.42
N GLU A 576 10.13 21.51 -43.12
CA GLU A 576 9.92 22.40 -44.27
C GLU A 576 10.07 23.89 -43.88
N VAL A 577 9.56 24.31 -42.71
CA VAL A 577 9.74 25.68 -42.19
C VAL A 577 11.21 25.97 -41.93
N GLU A 578 11.92 25.07 -41.25
CA GLU A 578 13.34 25.25 -40.93
C GLU A 578 14.19 25.39 -42.20
N LEU A 579 14.04 24.46 -43.15
CA LEU A 579 14.78 24.48 -44.41
C LEU A 579 14.46 25.72 -45.27
N ALA A 580 13.18 26.13 -45.32
CA ALA A 580 12.78 27.32 -46.05
C ALA A 580 13.36 28.59 -45.42
N GLN A 581 13.39 28.65 -44.09
CA GLN A 581 13.97 29.76 -43.33
C GLN A 581 15.50 29.80 -43.49
N GLU A 582 16.20 28.67 -43.37
CA GLU A 582 17.65 28.57 -43.56
C GLU A 582 18.06 28.94 -45.00
N SER A 583 17.31 28.46 -46.00
CA SER A 583 17.56 28.80 -47.40
C SER A 583 17.36 30.29 -47.65
N LEU A 584 16.32 30.90 -47.05
CA LEU A 584 16.08 32.33 -47.13
C LEU A 584 17.24 33.09 -46.48
N ASP A 585 17.59 32.75 -45.25
CA ASP A 585 18.65 33.42 -44.48
C ASP A 585 20.02 33.31 -45.17
N SER A 586 20.38 32.13 -45.67
CA SER A 586 21.61 31.90 -46.42
C SER A 586 21.69 32.74 -47.69
N ARG A 587 20.59 32.81 -48.45
CA ARG A 587 20.50 33.64 -49.66
C ARG A 587 20.75 35.11 -49.33
N TYR A 588 20.09 35.63 -48.29
CA TYR A 588 20.22 37.04 -47.92
C TYR A 588 21.57 37.36 -47.24
N ALA A 589 22.17 36.40 -46.52
CA ALA A 589 23.54 36.51 -46.02
C ALA A 589 24.56 36.62 -47.16
N ALA A 590 24.43 35.79 -48.21
CA ALA A 590 25.29 35.85 -49.39
C ALA A 590 25.12 37.18 -50.14
N LEU A 591 23.87 37.67 -50.30
CA LEU A 591 23.59 38.97 -50.90
C LEU A 591 24.20 40.12 -50.09
N ALA A 592 24.12 40.06 -48.76
CA ALA A 592 24.74 41.05 -47.87
C ALA A 592 26.27 41.02 -47.97
N GLN A 593 26.91 39.84 -48.04
CA GLN A 593 28.35 39.71 -48.22
C GLN A 593 28.82 40.24 -49.58
N GLN A 594 28.07 39.95 -50.65
CA GLN A 594 28.33 40.53 -51.98
C GLN A 594 28.23 42.05 -51.93
N PHE A 595 27.17 42.58 -51.30
CA PHE A 595 26.98 44.02 -51.12
C PHE A 595 28.16 44.67 -50.37
N ALA A 596 28.60 44.08 -49.25
CA ALA A 596 29.75 44.56 -48.50
C ALA A 596 31.07 44.50 -49.31
N SER A 597 31.29 43.42 -50.06
CA SER A 597 32.45 43.26 -50.94
C SER A 597 32.48 44.32 -52.04
N TYR A 598 31.33 44.60 -52.67
CA TYR A 598 31.20 45.70 -53.62
C TYR A 598 31.45 47.05 -52.96
N GLY A 599 30.96 47.27 -51.74
CA GLY A 599 31.27 48.48 -50.96
C GLY A 599 32.78 48.69 -50.78
N ALA A 600 33.53 47.63 -50.45
CA ALA A 600 34.99 47.68 -50.32
C ALA A 600 35.69 47.97 -51.66
N ILE A 601 35.25 47.35 -52.76
CA ILE A 601 35.79 47.60 -54.11
C ILE A 601 35.51 49.05 -54.55
N ILE A 602 34.30 49.56 -54.29
CA ILE A 602 33.93 50.94 -54.60
C ILE A 602 34.80 51.90 -53.79
N ALA A 603 34.98 51.68 -52.49
CA ALA A 603 35.87 52.50 -51.67
C ALA A 603 37.33 52.45 -52.17
N GLN A 604 37.80 51.30 -52.66
CA GLN A 604 39.11 51.17 -53.28
C GLN A 604 39.20 51.96 -54.61
N PHE A 605 38.19 51.87 -55.47
CA PHE A 605 38.13 52.66 -56.71
C PHE A 605 38.04 54.15 -56.42
N GLU A 606 37.27 54.58 -55.43
CA GLU A 606 37.20 55.97 -54.98
C GLU A 606 38.57 56.47 -54.50
N SER A 607 39.29 55.64 -53.73
CA SER A 607 40.65 55.94 -53.28
C SER A 607 41.65 56.03 -54.45
N GLN A 608 41.59 55.09 -55.41
CA GLN A 608 42.41 55.12 -56.63
C GLN A 608 42.08 56.33 -57.50
N PHE A 609 40.81 56.68 -57.64
CA PHE A 609 40.36 57.83 -58.41
C PHE A 609 40.77 59.14 -57.75
N ALA A 610 40.68 59.23 -56.41
CA ALA A 610 41.19 60.37 -55.65
C ALA A 610 42.72 60.50 -55.80
N GLY A 611 43.45 59.39 -55.76
CA GLY A 611 44.90 59.37 -56.01
C GLY A 611 45.27 59.77 -57.44
N LEU A 612 44.55 59.27 -58.45
CA LEU A 612 44.72 59.66 -59.86
C LEU A 612 44.41 61.13 -60.07
N LYS A 613 43.34 61.64 -59.44
CA LYS A 613 42.96 63.05 -59.47
C LYS A 613 44.06 63.93 -58.89
N LEU A 614 44.64 63.55 -57.75
CA LEU A 614 45.80 64.25 -57.17
C LEU A 614 47.01 64.23 -58.12
N MET A 615 47.27 63.10 -58.80
CA MET A 615 48.34 63.00 -59.81
C MET A 615 48.09 63.90 -61.03
N ILE A 616 46.84 63.96 -61.51
CA ILE A 616 46.42 64.86 -62.60
C ILE A 616 46.61 66.31 -62.18
N GLU A 617 46.13 66.69 -60.98
CA GLU A 617 46.29 68.04 -60.43
C GLU A 617 47.76 68.43 -60.32
N GLN A 618 48.63 67.54 -59.81
CA GLN A 618 50.08 67.74 -59.75
C GLN A 618 50.74 67.84 -61.13
N SER A 619 50.30 67.03 -62.10
CA SER A 619 50.78 67.07 -63.49
C SER A 619 50.37 68.36 -64.20
N THR A 620 49.20 68.92 -63.92
CA THR A 620 48.71 70.17 -64.52
C THR A 620 49.31 71.42 -63.87
N ALA A 621 49.84 71.32 -62.64
CA ALA A 621 50.51 72.41 -61.95
C ALA A 621 52.01 72.55 -62.33
N GLY A 622 52.57 71.57 -63.06
CA GLY A 622 53.98 71.50 -63.43
C GLY A 622 54.33 71.94 -64.87
N ASN A 623 53.40 72.53 -65.63
CA ASN A 623 53.63 73.07 -66.99
C ASN A 623 53.25 74.54 -67.11
#